data_AF-X0WE22-F1
#
_entry.id   AF-X0WE22-F1
#
_cell.length_a   1.000
_cell.length_b   1.000
_cell.length_c   1.000
_cell.angle_alpha   90.00
_cell.angle_beta   90.00
_cell.angle_gamma   90.00
#
_symmetry.space_group_name_H-M   'P 1'
#
loop_
_entity.id
_entity.type
_entity.pdbx_description
1 polymer ?
#
loop_
_entity_poly.entity_id
_entity_poly.type
_entity_poly.pdbx_seq_one_letter_code
_entity_poly.pdbx_strand_id
1 'polypeptide(L)'
;AQEYGVDGYTTPQVMAFALELYEAGILTDQDMPGFPSDNEERFFWLLEKIVRREGIGDVLADGVYWAARKIGKGAEAYDHNTIKKHEQIPIKLGVLNPIYYIMWATGEKINITQIEGQIPQAPFLTKEEKEEFVKDWIQVPKEEFKEFVLNWEPRTLPYYPTIEAACELVEWQETMHYIDDATGICAGLSSFPIKPPYHIHNLPSLISFAAGMDIDEAGLWQIANRNRTLIRAINVRRGMRRKDERPPEDHWKK
;
A
#
# COMPACT_ATOMS: atom_id res chain seq x y z
N ALA A 1 1.31 2.10 22.48
CA ALA A 1 1.64 2.43 21.07
C ALA A 1 1.08 3.79 20.67
N GLN A 2 -0.25 4.00 20.71
CA GLN A 2 -0.87 5.27 20.30
C GLN A 2 -0.32 6.50 21.06
N GLU A 3 -0.21 6.42 22.39
CA GLU A 3 0.37 7.50 23.22
C GLU A 3 1.83 7.80 22.90
N TYR A 4 2.57 6.83 22.36
CA TYR A 4 3.94 7.03 21.91
C TYR A 4 4.04 7.58 20.48
N GLY A 5 2.94 7.61 19.73
CA GLY A 5 2.91 8.14 18.36
C GLY A 5 3.70 7.29 17.35
N VAL A 6 3.67 5.96 17.49
CA VAL A 6 4.35 5.03 16.57
C VAL A 6 3.40 4.47 15.50
N ASP A 7 3.94 4.14 14.34
CA ASP A 7 3.16 3.54 13.24
C ASP A 7 2.71 2.11 13.57
N GLY A 8 1.39 1.90 13.57
CA GLY A 8 0.76 0.61 13.84
C GLY A 8 0.99 -0.45 12.77
N TYR A 9 1.51 -0.11 11.58
CA TYR A 9 1.88 -1.09 10.55
C TYR A 9 3.34 -1.51 10.68
N THR A 10 4.25 -0.55 10.83
CA THR A 10 5.69 -0.81 10.91
C THR A 10 6.11 -1.39 12.25
N THR A 11 5.69 -0.78 13.37
CA THR A 11 6.23 -1.13 14.69
C THR A 11 5.99 -2.59 15.10
N PRO A 12 4.81 -3.20 14.87
CA PRO A 12 4.62 -4.62 15.14
C PRO A 12 5.57 -5.52 14.34
N GLN A 13 5.84 -5.18 13.07
CA GLN A 13 6.75 -5.95 12.21
C GLN A 13 8.20 -5.84 12.65
N VAL A 14 8.65 -4.65 13.07
CA VAL A 14 9.99 -4.45 13.63
C VAL A 14 10.20 -5.28 14.91
N MET A 15 9.19 -5.34 15.78
CA MET A 15 9.26 -6.15 17.00
C MET A 15 9.25 -7.65 16.68
N ALA A 16 8.42 -8.10 15.74
CA ALA A 16 8.42 -9.48 15.27
C ALA A 16 9.77 -9.88 14.65
N PHE A 17 10.34 -9.00 13.81
CA PHE A 17 11.68 -9.18 13.25
C PHE A 17 12.74 -9.34 14.34
N ALA A 18 12.72 -8.52 15.39
CA ALA A 18 13.66 -8.66 16.51
C ALA A 18 13.52 -10.00 17.23
N LEU A 19 12.30 -10.51 17.38
CA LEU A 19 12.03 -11.82 17.98
C LEU A 19 12.56 -12.96 17.09
N GLU A 20 12.31 -12.92 15.79
CA GLU A 20 12.82 -13.93 14.84
C GLU A 20 14.35 -13.99 14.85
N LEU A 21 15.01 -12.83 14.90
CA LEU A 21 16.48 -12.77 15.02
C LEU A 21 16.98 -13.33 16.35
N TYR A 22 16.24 -13.11 17.44
CA TYR A 22 16.58 -13.67 18.74
C TYR A 22 16.43 -15.19 18.75
N GLU A 23 15.33 -15.72 18.19
CA GLU A 23 15.08 -17.17 18.05
C GLU A 23 16.10 -17.85 17.14
N ALA A 24 16.58 -17.15 16.11
CA ALA A 24 17.66 -17.61 15.24
C ALA A 24 19.06 -17.54 15.88
N GLY A 25 19.19 -16.96 17.08
CA GLY A 25 20.46 -16.74 17.77
C GLY A 25 21.34 -15.64 17.15
N ILE A 26 20.78 -14.81 16.27
CA ILE A 26 21.45 -13.65 15.67
C ILE A 26 21.57 -12.52 16.69
N LEU A 27 20.47 -12.29 17.43
CA LEU A 27 20.44 -11.45 18.62
C LEU A 27 20.45 -12.34 19.86
N THR A 28 21.10 -11.88 20.92
CA THR A 28 21.32 -12.65 22.14
C THR A 28 20.99 -11.82 23.38
N ASP A 29 21.01 -12.45 24.57
CA ASP A 29 20.88 -11.75 25.85
C ASP A 29 21.91 -10.62 26.05
N GLN A 30 23.06 -10.68 25.36
CA GLN A 30 24.06 -9.60 25.40
C GLN A 30 23.59 -8.37 24.64
N ASP A 31 22.88 -8.56 23.52
CA ASP A 31 22.31 -7.48 22.71
C ASP A 31 21.02 -6.93 23.34
N MET A 32 20.30 -7.79 24.07
CA MET A 32 19.02 -7.49 24.72
C MET A 32 19.07 -7.76 26.24
N PRO A 33 19.86 -7.01 27.02
CA PRO A 33 19.97 -7.25 28.45
C PRO A 33 18.62 -7.04 29.16
N GLY A 34 18.19 -8.06 29.90
CA GLY A 34 16.90 -8.06 30.60
C GLY A 34 15.71 -8.32 29.68
N PHE A 35 15.93 -8.95 28.52
CA PHE A 35 14.85 -9.34 27.64
C PHE A 35 13.92 -10.36 28.32
N PRO A 36 12.61 -10.09 28.42
CA PRO A 36 11.69 -10.98 29.14
C PRO A 36 11.60 -12.37 28.50
N SER A 37 11.23 -13.38 29.30
CA SER A 37 10.93 -14.73 28.79
C SER A 37 9.50 -14.87 28.30
N ASP A 38 8.57 -14.09 28.84
CA ASP A 38 7.16 -14.11 28.45
C ASP A 38 6.93 -13.37 27.13
N ASN A 39 6.08 -13.93 26.27
CA ASN A 39 5.84 -13.40 24.93
C ASN A 39 5.18 -12.01 24.95
N GLU A 40 4.20 -11.78 25.82
CA GLU A 40 3.50 -10.49 25.88
C GLU A 40 4.43 -9.40 26.42
N GLU A 41 5.17 -9.71 27.49
CA GLU A 41 6.13 -8.78 28.10
C GLU A 41 7.25 -8.37 27.11
N ARG A 42 7.70 -9.29 26.23
CA ARG A 42 8.69 -8.98 25.19
C ARG A 42 8.24 -7.85 24.26
N PHE A 43 6.98 -7.82 23.84
CA PHE A 43 6.47 -6.76 22.97
C PHE A 43 6.44 -5.40 23.68
N PHE A 44 6.01 -5.35 24.94
CA PHE A 44 6.04 -4.11 25.73
C PHE A 44 7.47 -3.63 25.94
N TRP A 45 8.40 -4.54 26.27
CA TRP A 45 9.81 -4.22 26.44
C TRP A 45 10.44 -3.68 25.15
N LEU A 46 10.23 -4.35 24.02
CA LEU A 46 10.75 -3.92 22.72
C LEU A 46 10.19 -2.56 22.34
N LEU A 47 8.88 -2.34 22.52
CA LEU A 47 8.25 -1.06 22.26
C LEU A 47 8.92 0.06 23.05
N GLU A 48 9.13 -0.13 24.37
CA GLU A 48 9.79 0.88 25.20
C GLU A 48 11.23 1.16 24.77
N LYS A 49 11.99 0.12 24.42
CA LYS A 49 13.37 0.29 23.95
C LYS A 49 13.42 1.01 22.61
N ILE A 50 12.53 0.69 21.68
CA ILE A 50 12.43 1.34 20.37
C ILE A 50 12.10 2.82 20.53
N VAL A 51 11.04 3.17 21.27
CA VAL A 51 10.60 4.57 21.38
C VAL A 51 11.61 5.45 22.12
N ARG A 52 12.41 4.86 23.02
CA ARG A 52 13.49 5.56 23.75
C ARG A 52 14.84 5.49 23.04
N ARG A 53 14.96 4.73 21.94
CA ARG A 53 16.24 4.42 21.26
C ARG A 53 17.32 3.94 22.24
N GLU A 54 16.96 2.99 23.10
CA GLU A 54 17.86 2.44 24.13
C GLU A 54 18.41 1.06 23.73
N GLY A 55 19.73 0.89 23.73
CA GLY A 55 20.37 -0.39 23.40
C GLY A 55 19.99 -0.87 22.00
N ILE A 56 19.49 -2.11 21.89
CA ILE A 56 18.96 -2.64 20.61
C ILE A 56 17.83 -1.79 20.03
N GLY A 57 17.09 -1.07 20.87
CA GLY A 57 16.03 -0.17 20.45
C GLY A 57 16.49 0.96 19.54
N ASP A 58 17.73 1.46 19.69
CA ASP A 58 18.29 2.46 18.77
C ASP A 58 18.44 1.91 17.34
N VAL A 59 18.81 0.63 17.22
CA VAL A 59 18.95 -0.06 15.93
C VAL A 59 17.57 -0.34 15.32
N LEU A 60 16.65 -0.87 16.12
CA LEU A 60 15.31 -1.25 15.67
C LEU A 60 14.44 -0.03 15.31
N ALA A 61 14.66 1.12 15.95
CA ALA A 61 13.93 2.35 15.67
C ALA A 61 14.14 2.92 14.25
N ASP A 62 15.11 2.38 13.49
CA ASP A 62 15.34 2.74 12.10
C ASP A 62 14.54 1.88 11.10
N GLY A 63 13.75 0.90 11.57
CA GLY A 63 12.97 -0.01 10.73
C GLY A 63 13.75 -1.27 10.31
N VAL A 64 13.04 -2.28 9.80
CA VAL A 64 13.56 -3.61 9.45
C VAL A 64 14.71 -3.52 8.44
N TYR A 65 14.53 -2.74 7.37
CA TYR A 65 15.54 -2.64 6.32
C TYR A 65 16.88 -2.18 6.91
N TRP A 66 16.90 -1.08 7.65
CA TRP A 66 18.13 -0.51 8.19
C TRP A 66 18.68 -1.31 9.36
N ALA A 67 17.80 -1.77 10.25
CA ALA A 67 18.17 -2.62 11.39
C ALA A 67 18.88 -3.90 10.94
N ALA A 68 18.34 -4.60 9.93
CA ALA A 68 18.94 -5.83 9.40
C ALA A 68 20.38 -5.62 8.91
N ARG A 69 20.67 -4.53 8.18
CA ARG A 69 22.03 -4.25 7.69
C ARG A 69 22.96 -3.78 8.81
N LYS A 70 22.45 -3.09 9.84
CA LYS A 70 23.24 -2.64 10.99
C LYS A 70 23.59 -3.82 11.92
N ILE A 71 22.67 -4.77 12.09
CA ILE A 71 22.88 -6.00 12.85
C ILE A 71 23.82 -6.95 12.10
N GLY A 72 23.61 -7.10 10.79
CA GLY A 72 24.36 -8.05 9.96
C GLY A 72 24.12 -9.50 10.39
N LYS A 73 25.14 -10.34 10.31
CA LYS A 73 25.10 -11.77 10.72
C LYS A 73 23.98 -12.58 10.04
N GLY A 74 23.53 -12.16 8.85
CA GLY A 74 22.45 -12.82 8.11
C GLY A 74 21.05 -12.30 8.45
N ALA A 75 20.92 -11.25 9.28
CA ALA A 75 19.64 -10.61 9.59
C ALA A 75 18.91 -10.10 8.33
N GLU A 76 19.63 -9.81 7.24
CA GLU A 76 19.04 -9.40 5.96
C GLU A 76 18.14 -10.48 5.34
N ALA A 77 18.32 -11.75 5.70
CA ALA A 77 17.43 -12.83 5.26
C ALA A 77 16.02 -12.76 5.90
N TYR A 78 15.88 -12.00 6.98
CA TYR A 78 14.62 -11.76 7.71
C TYR A 78 13.96 -10.44 7.30
N ASP A 79 14.57 -9.68 6.38
CA ASP A 79 13.91 -8.56 5.70
C ASP A 79 13.21 -9.07 4.43
N HIS A 80 12.01 -9.63 4.61
CA HIS A 80 11.24 -10.28 3.54
C HIS A 80 9.88 -9.62 3.28
N ASN A 81 9.64 -8.42 3.82
CA ASN A 81 8.38 -7.70 3.64
C ASN A 81 8.52 -6.20 3.40
N THR A 82 9.68 -5.74 2.92
CA THR A 82 9.89 -4.32 2.57
C THR A 82 9.82 -4.05 1.07
N ILE A 83 9.27 -2.89 0.69
CA ILE A 83 9.36 -2.30 -0.65
C ILE A 83 9.97 -0.92 -0.50
N LYS A 84 10.96 -0.57 -1.33
CA LYS A 84 11.65 0.73 -1.24
C LYS A 84 12.15 1.06 0.18
N LYS A 85 12.53 0.02 0.95
CA LYS A 85 12.98 0.08 2.36
C LYS A 85 11.89 0.40 3.39
N HIS A 86 10.62 0.29 3.02
CA HIS A 86 9.47 0.52 3.90
C HIS A 86 8.71 -0.79 4.11
N GLU A 87 8.29 -1.06 5.34
CA GLU A 87 7.52 -2.24 5.72
C GLU A 87 6.14 -2.19 5.06
N GLN A 88 5.75 -3.27 4.39
CA GLN A 88 4.45 -3.37 3.76
C GLN A 88 3.44 -3.94 4.76
N ILE A 89 2.15 -3.66 4.60
CA ILE A 89 1.12 -4.40 5.35
C ILE A 89 1.29 -5.91 5.05
N PRO A 90 1.26 -6.80 6.05
CA PRO A 90 1.58 -8.23 5.88
C PRO A 90 0.45 -8.99 5.17
N ILE A 91 0.23 -8.66 3.88
CA ILE A 91 -0.74 -9.31 2.99
C ILE A 91 0.06 -10.08 1.95
N LYS A 92 0.04 -11.42 2.04
CA LYS A 92 0.63 -12.32 1.05
C LYS A 92 -0.50 -12.91 0.21
N LEU A 93 -0.61 -12.46 -1.03
CA LEU A 93 -1.62 -12.96 -1.96
C LEU A 93 -1.14 -14.33 -2.49
N GLY A 94 -1.98 -15.36 -2.41
CA GLY A 94 -1.56 -16.72 -2.79
C GLY A 94 -1.28 -16.91 -4.29
N VAL A 95 -1.83 -16.04 -5.14
CA VAL A 95 -1.71 -16.07 -6.62
C VAL A 95 -1.37 -14.67 -7.11
N LEU A 96 -0.49 -14.57 -8.10
CA LEU A 96 -0.12 -13.30 -8.74
C LEU A 96 -1.37 -12.56 -9.22
N ASN A 97 -1.58 -11.35 -8.71
CA ASN A 97 -2.62 -10.45 -9.17
C ASN A 97 -1.93 -9.28 -9.90
N PRO A 98 -2.13 -9.11 -11.22
CA PRO A 98 -1.42 -8.09 -12.00
C PRO A 98 -1.75 -6.66 -11.55
N ILE A 99 -2.97 -6.39 -11.10
CA ILE A 99 -3.38 -5.07 -10.59
C ILE A 99 -2.59 -4.74 -9.31
N TYR A 100 -2.59 -5.66 -8.33
CA TYR A 100 -1.85 -5.48 -7.09
C TYR A 100 -0.33 -5.43 -7.31
N TYR A 101 0.19 -6.20 -8.28
CA TYR A 101 1.61 -6.13 -8.64
C TYR A 101 2.04 -4.72 -9.02
N ILE A 102 1.27 -4.07 -9.91
CA ILE A 102 1.56 -2.70 -10.35
C ILE A 102 1.44 -1.76 -9.15
N MET A 103 0.36 -1.83 -8.37
CA MET A 103 0.15 -0.95 -7.20
C MET A 103 1.30 -1.04 -6.19
N TRP A 104 1.72 -2.25 -5.80
CA TRP A 104 2.86 -2.46 -4.90
C TRP A 104 4.17 -1.91 -5.47
N ALA A 105 4.41 -2.08 -6.77
CA ALA A 105 5.64 -1.63 -7.41
C ALA A 105 5.70 -0.09 -7.53
N THR A 106 4.61 0.55 -7.94
CA THR A 106 4.63 1.95 -8.42
C THR A 106 4.03 2.98 -7.47
N GLY A 107 3.29 2.55 -6.44
CA GLY A 107 2.69 3.46 -5.47
C GLY A 107 3.75 4.30 -4.76
N GLU A 108 3.60 5.62 -4.82
CA GLU A 108 4.57 6.56 -4.21
C GLU A 108 4.36 6.69 -2.68
N LYS A 109 3.17 6.34 -2.18
CA LYS A 109 2.87 6.24 -0.75
C LYS A 109 3.41 4.95 -0.10
N ILE A 110 3.72 3.95 -0.93
CA ILE A 110 4.32 2.66 -0.54
C ILE A 110 3.43 1.90 0.47
N ASN A 111 2.11 2.00 0.31
CA ASN A 111 1.12 1.30 1.11
C ASN A 111 -0.08 0.93 0.23
N ILE A 112 -0.40 -0.37 0.15
CA ILE A 112 -1.44 -0.88 -0.75
C ILE A 112 -2.83 -0.34 -0.43
N THR A 113 -3.12 -0.08 0.85
CA THR A 113 -4.43 0.44 1.30
C THR A 113 -4.64 1.91 0.95
N GLN A 114 -3.60 2.58 0.43
CA GLN A 114 -3.61 4.00 0.03
C GLN A 114 -3.36 4.16 -1.48
N ILE A 115 -3.77 3.16 -2.25
CA ILE A 115 -3.78 3.18 -3.72
C ILE A 115 -4.93 2.35 -4.28
N GLU A 116 -5.38 1.29 -3.59
CA GLU A 116 -6.55 0.49 -3.96
C GLU A 116 -7.90 1.20 -3.65
N GLY A 117 -9.00 0.69 -4.21
CA GLY A 117 -10.33 0.92 -3.64
C GLY A 117 -11.49 0.93 -4.65
N GLN A 118 -11.32 1.66 -5.76
CA GLN A 118 -12.43 1.91 -6.70
C GLN A 118 -13.03 0.65 -7.31
N ILE A 119 -12.28 -0.47 -7.36
CA ILE A 119 -12.71 -1.74 -7.95
C ILE A 119 -12.90 -2.83 -6.88
N PRO A 120 -13.77 -3.84 -7.13
CA PRO A 120 -13.83 -5.03 -6.29
C PRO A 120 -12.48 -5.75 -6.20
N GLN A 121 -12.16 -6.30 -5.03
CA GLN A 121 -10.93 -7.06 -4.81
C GLN A 121 -11.05 -8.55 -5.18
N ALA A 122 -12.27 -9.02 -5.42
CA ALA A 122 -12.59 -10.40 -5.83
C ALA A 122 -13.74 -10.41 -6.85
N PRO A 123 -13.79 -11.42 -7.74
CA PRO A 123 -14.89 -11.57 -8.67
C PRO A 123 -16.18 -11.97 -7.94
N PHE A 124 -17.32 -11.51 -8.47
CA PHE A 124 -18.64 -12.03 -8.11
C PHE A 124 -18.83 -13.44 -8.70
N LEU A 125 -19.66 -14.26 -8.06
CA LEU A 125 -19.79 -15.67 -8.40
C LEU A 125 -20.85 -15.94 -9.46
N THR A 126 -21.90 -15.11 -9.49
CA THR A 126 -23.00 -15.27 -10.45
C THR A 126 -23.02 -14.14 -11.47
N LYS A 127 -23.62 -14.42 -12.64
CA LYS A 127 -23.80 -13.41 -13.67
C LYS A 127 -24.73 -12.29 -13.19
N GLU A 128 -25.76 -12.66 -12.44
CA GLU A 128 -26.75 -11.73 -11.89
C GLU A 128 -26.10 -10.75 -10.89
N GLU A 129 -25.17 -11.21 -10.05
CA GLU A 129 -24.40 -10.35 -9.14
C GLU A 129 -23.53 -9.36 -9.90
N LYS A 130 -22.87 -9.82 -10.99
CA LYS A 130 -22.04 -8.94 -11.84
C LYS A 130 -22.88 -7.87 -12.52
N GLU A 131 -23.99 -8.26 -13.12
CA GLU A 131 -24.91 -7.35 -13.81
C GLU A 131 -25.53 -6.33 -12.85
N GLU A 132 -26.00 -6.77 -11.67
CA GLU A 132 -26.55 -5.86 -10.67
C GLU A 132 -25.47 -4.92 -10.12
N PHE A 133 -24.24 -5.38 -9.95
CA PHE A 133 -23.15 -4.52 -9.50
C PHE A 133 -22.84 -3.40 -10.50
N VAL A 134 -22.73 -3.70 -11.81
CA VAL A 134 -22.31 -2.68 -12.79
C VAL A 134 -23.44 -1.71 -13.19
N LYS A 135 -24.70 -2.08 -12.94
CA LYS A 135 -25.90 -1.34 -13.34
C LYS A 135 -25.94 0.11 -12.85
N ASP A 136 -25.56 0.34 -11.60
CA ASP A 136 -25.53 1.64 -10.93
C ASP A 136 -24.10 2.07 -10.55
N TRP A 137 -23.09 1.47 -11.16
CA TRP A 137 -21.68 1.86 -10.97
C TRP A 137 -21.35 3.10 -11.80
N ILE A 138 -21.91 4.24 -11.37
CA ILE A 138 -21.82 5.53 -12.05
C ILE A 138 -20.44 6.20 -11.94
N GLN A 139 -19.54 5.65 -11.11
CA GLN A 139 -18.25 6.25 -10.77
C GLN A 139 -17.15 5.92 -11.77
N VAL A 140 -17.39 4.97 -12.68
CA VAL A 140 -16.38 4.53 -13.65
C VAL A 140 -16.06 5.66 -14.64
N PRO A 141 -14.77 6.02 -14.85
CA PRO A 141 -14.40 7.06 -15.80
C PRO A 141 -14.60 6.62 -17.26
N LYS A 142 -14.69 5.30 -17.49
CA LYS A 142 -14.84 4.65 -18.78
C LYS A 142 -15.87 3.53 -18.66
N GLU A 143 -16.85 3.50 -19.54
CA GLU A 143 -17.89 2.46 -19.53
C GLU A 143 -17.30 1.06 -19.74
N GLU A 144 -16.18 0.94 -20.45
CA GLU A 144 -15.44 -0.30 -20.68
C GLU A 144 -14.92 -0.92 -19.37
N PHE A 145 -14.79 -0.15 -18.27
CA PHE A 145 -14.40 -0.72 -16.99
C PHE A 145 -15.49 -1.61 -16.37
N LYS A 146 -16.74 -1.50 -16.81
CA LYS A 146 -17.79 -2.45 -16.42
C LYS A 146 -17.52 -3.84 -16.97
N GLU A 147 -16.92 -3.94 -18.16
CA GLU A 147 -16.52 -5.21 -18.76
C GLU A 147 -15.47 -5.95 -17.92
N PHE A 148 -14.64 -5.22 -17.16
CA PHE A 148 -13.72 -5.84 -16.21
C PHE A 148 -14.47 -6.75 -15.24
N VAL A 149 -15.52 -6.23 -14.58
CA VAL A 149 -16.31 -6.98 -13.61
C VAL A 149 -17.16 -8.06 -14.28
N LEU A 150 -17.80 -7.75 -15.40
CA LEU A 150 -18.67 -8.69 -16.12
C LEU A 150 -17.92 -9.95 -16.58
N ASN A 151 -16.67 -9.82 -17.01
CA ASN A 151 -15.87 -10.93 -17.53
C ASN A 151 -14.87 -11.52 -16.52
N TRP A 152 -14.81 -10.99 -15.28
CA TRP A 152 -13.90 -11.53 -14.27
C TRP A 152 -14.45 -12.82 -13.66
N GLU A 153 -13.81 -13.95 -13.97
CA GLU A 153 -14.15 -15.25 -13.39
C GLU A 153 -13.15 -15.68 -12.29
N PRO A 154 -13.59 -16.50 -11.31
CA PRO A 154 -12.69 -17.09 -10.33
C PRO A 154 -11.53 -17.87 -10.98
N ARG A 155 -10.34 -17.81 -10.36
CA ARG A 155 -9.13 -18.54 -10.78
C ARG A 155 -8.61 -18.18 -12.19
N THR A 156 -8.91 -16.98 -12.68
CA THR A 156 -8.37 -16.47 -13.95
C THR A 156 -7.07 -15.68 -13.80
N LEU A 157 -6.72 -15.25 -12.58
CA LEU A 157 -5.43 -14.61 -12.29
C LEU A 157 -4.27 -15.60 -12.53
N PRO A 158 -3.12 -15.16 -13.09
CA PRO A 158 -2.77 -13.78 -13.46
C PRO A 158 -3.18 -13.36 -14.90
N TYR A 159 -3.90 -14.21 -15.64
CA TYR A 159 -4.14 -14.02 -17.07
C TYR A 159 -5.27 -13.04 -17.40
N TYR A 160 -6.11 -12.73 -16.42
CA TYR A 160 -7.16 -11.73 -16.52
C TYR A 160 -7.05 -10.75 -15.33
N PRO A 161 -7.20 -9.43 -15.53
CA PRO A 161 -7.42 -8.76 -16.82
C PRO A 161 -6.16 -8.71 -17.70
N THR A 162 -6.26 -8.17 -18.92
CA THR A 162 -5.07 -7.89 -19.74
C THR A 162 -4.14 -6.90 -19.04
N ILE A 163 -2.88 -6.84 -19.48
CA ILE A 163 -1.88 -5.92 -18.88
C ILE A 163 -2.32 -4.46 -19.06
N GLU A 164 -2.83 -4.11 -20.24
CA GLU A 164 -3.32 -2.77 -20.55
C GLU A 164 -4.49 -2.40 -19.64
N ALA A 165 -5.48 -3.29 -19.48
CA ALA A 165 -6.60 -3.07 -18.57
C ALA A 165 -6.13 -2.96 -17.12
N ALA A 166 -5.17 -3.79 -16.68
CA ALA A 166 -4.60 -3.68 -15.35
C ALA A 166 -3.94 -2.31 -15.12
N CYS A 167 -3.21 -1.78 -16.10
CA CYS A 167 -2.61 -0.43 -16.02
C CYS A 167 -3.68 0.66 -15.91
N GLU A 168 -4.74 0.62 -16.72
CA GLU A 168 -5.80 1.63 -16.69
C GLU A 168 -6.61 1.59 -15.39
N LEU A 169 -6.90 0.40 -14.86
CA LEU A 169 -7.59 0.23 -13.58
C LEU A 169 -6.73 0.75 -12.40
N VAL A 170 -5.40 0.59 -12.48
CA VAL A 170 -4.48 1.15 -11.48
C VAL A 170 -4.36 2.66 -11.61
N GLU A 171 -4.29 3.21 -12.83
CA GLU A 171 -4.29 4.66 -13.05
C GLU A 171 -5.54 5.30 -12.45
N TRP A 172 -6.71 4.71 -12.67
CA TRP A 172 -7.96 5.23 -12.11
C TRP A 172 -7.95 5.23 -10.58
N GLN A 173 -7.62 4.08 -9.96
CA GLN A 173 -7.57 3.99 -8.50
C GLN A 173 -6.56 4.97 -7.90
N GLU A 174 -5.33 5.01 -8.44
CA GLU A 174 -4.29 5.94 -7.98
C GLU A 174 -4.73 7.40 -8.16
N THR A 175 -5.31 7.76 -9.32
CA THR A 175 -5.77 9.12 -9.61
C THR A 175 -6.75 9.63 -8.55
N MET A 176 -7.70 8.81 -8.12
CA MET A 176 -8.67 9.21 -7.09
C MET A 176 -7.99 9.52 -5.75
N HIS A 177 -6.99 8.71 -5.33
CA HIS A 177 -6.21 9.00 -4.11
C HIS A 177 -5.45 10.33 -4.22
N TYR A 178 -4.86 10.64 -5.38
CA TYR A 178 -4.17 11.93 -5.57
C TYR A 178 -5.11 13.13 -5.58
N ILE A 179 -6.36 12.97 -6.03
CA ILE A 179 -7.38 14.02 -5.92
C ILE A 179 -7.77 14.23 -4.46
N ASP A 180 -8.02 13.15 -3.71
CA ASP A 180 -8.37 13.19 -2.29
C ASP A 180 -7.28 13.88 -1.46
N ASP A 181 -6.02 13.45 -1.62
CA ASP A 181 -4.87 14.00 -0.89
C ASP A 181 -4.60 15.48 -1.24
N ALA A 182 -4.95 15.92 -2.44
CA ALA A 182 -4.81 17.32 -2.85
C ALA A 182 -5.93 18.22 -2.33
N THR A 183 -7.13 17.66 -2.15
CA THR A 183 -8.33 18.40 -1.75
C THR A 183 -8.62 18.33 -0.25
N GLY A 184 -8.00 17.36 0.46
CA GLY A 184 -8.29 17.06 1.86
C GLY A 184 -9.58 16.26 2.04
N ILE A 185 -10.16 15.70 0.97
CA ILE A 185 -11.32 14.82 1.05
C ILE A 185 -10.89 13.49 1.68
N CYS A 186 -11.67 13.01 2.64
CA CYS A 186 -11.41 11.71 3.25
C CYS A 186 -11.65 10.59 2.23
N ALA A 187 -10.61 9.79 1.97
CA ALA A 187 -10.66 8.61 1.10
C ALA A 187 -11.81 7.64 1.46
N GLY A 188 -12.23 7.60 2.73
CA GLY A 188 -13.36 6.79 3.19
C GLY A 188 -14.72 7.14 2.56
N LEU A 189 -14.83 8.27 1.86
CA LEU A 189 -16.01 8.66 1.08
C LEU A 189 -15.69 8.83 -0.42
N SER A 190 -14.48 8.49 -0.85
CA SER A 190 -13.95 8.75 -2.19
C SER A 190 -13.09 7.60 -2.69
N SER A 191 -11.76 7.69 -2.65
CA SER A 191 -10.86 6.74 -3.33
C SER A 191 -10.90 5.31 -2.79
N PHE A 192 -11.20 5.11 -1.51
CA PHE A 192 -11.07 3.82 -0.83
C PHE A 192 -12.29 2.87 -0.96
N PRO A 193 -13.54 3.28 -0.71
CA PRO A 193 -14.68 2.37 -0.83
C PRO A 193 -15.10 2.18 -2.29
N ILE A 194 -15.77 1.05 -2.54
CA ILE A 194 -16.45 0.80 -3.82
C ILE A 194 -17.74 1.65 -3.86
N LYS A 195 -18.05 2.19 -5.04
CA LYS A 195 -19.21 3.07 -5.29
C LYS A 195 -19.27 4.28 -4.31
N PRO A 196 -18.21 5.09 -4.22
CA PRO A 196 -18.18 6.25 -3.34
C PRO A 196 -19.19 7.34 -3.76
N PRO A 197 -19.61 8.21 -2.83
CA PRO A 197 -20.36 9.42 -3.16
C PRO A 197 -19.51 10.48 -3.87
N TYR A 198 -18.20 10.56 -3.62
CA TYR A 198 -17.29 11.45 -4.34
C TYR A 198 -16.57 10.68 -5.45
N HIS A 199 -16.65 11.18 -6.68
CA HIS A 199 -16.09 10.50 -7.85
C HIS A 199 -15.79 11.50 -8.98
N ILE A 200 -15.14 11.03 -10.03
CA ILE A 200 -14.61 11.88 -11.11
C ILE A 200 -15.68 12.78 -11.76
N HIS A 201 -16.92 12.33 -11.86
CA HIS A 201 -18.00 13.11 -12.50
C HIS A 201 -18.57 14.26 -11.64
N ASN A 202 -18.40 14.24 -10.32
CA ASN A 202 -18.96 15.29 -9.45
C ASN A 202 -17.89 16.16 -8.76
N LEU A 203 -16.67 15.64 -8.61
CA LEU A 203 -15.55 16.36 -8.00
C LEU A 203 -15.15 17.64 -8.76
N PRO A 204 -15.07 17.69 -10.10
CA PRO A 204 -14.71 18.92 -10.81
C PRO A 204 -15.66 20.07 -10.50
N SER A 205 -16.97 19.80 -10.49
CA SER A 205 -17.98 20.80 -10.13
C SER A 205 -17.84 21.25 -8.68
N LEU A 206 -17.69 20.30 -7.75
CA LEU A 206 -17.52 20.61 -6.33
C LEU A 206 -16.28 21.50 -6.08
N ILE A 207 -15.15 21.15 -6.68
CA ILE A 207 -13.89 21.90 -6.57
C ILE A 207 -14.05 23.28 -7.21
N SER A 208 -14.67 23.37 -8.39
CA SER A 208 -14.92 24.63 -9.10
C SER A 208 -15.74 25.60 -8.26
N PHE A 209 -16.84 25.13 -7.64
CA PHE A 209 -17.68 25.96 -6.77
C PHE A 209 -16.95 26.39 -5.48
N ALA A 210 -16.15 25.50 -4.89
CA ALA A 210 -15.45 25.80 -3.64
C ALA A 210 -14.27 26.75 -3.84
N ALA A 211 -13.52 26.60 -4.93
CA ALA A 211 -12.26 27.31 -5.18
C ALA A 211 -12.38 28.48 -6.18
N GLY A 212 -13.52 28.62 -6.86
CA GLY A 212 -13.70 29.61 -7.94
C GLY A 212 -12.87 29.31 -9.19
N MET A 213 -12.51 28.04 -9.39
CA MET A 213 -11.78 27.57 -10.57
C MET A 213 -12.77 27.08 -11.64
N ASP A 214 -12.35 27.07 -12.91
CA ASP A 214 -13.09 26.46 -14.01
C ASP A 214 -12.42 25.12 -14.35
N ILE A 215 -12.95 24.03 -13.80
CA ILE A 215 -12.39 22.68 -13.92
C ILE A 215 -13.48 21.70 -14.37
N ASP A 216 -13.20 20.99 -15.46
CA ASP A 216 -13.96 19.82 -15.91
C ASP A 216 -13.22 18.50 -15.57
N GLU A 217 -13.80 17.36 -15.93
CA GLU A 217 -13.21 16.04 -15.65
C GLU A 217 -11.80 15.88 -16.23
N ALA A 218 -11.59 16.31 -17.48
CA ALA A 218 -10.31 16.23 -18.16
C ALA A 218 -9.24 17.12 -17.49
N GLY A 219 -9.63 18.34 -17.12
CA GLY A 219 -8.78 19.27 -16.37
C GLY A 219 -8.39 18.73 -15.01
N LEU A 220 -9.33 18.13 -14.27
CA LEU A 220 -9.05 17.49 -12.98
C LEU A 220 -8.10 16.30 -13.13
N TRP A 221 -8.33 15.43 -14.13
CA TRP A 221 -7.45 14.31 -14.42
C TRP A 221 -6.02 14.79 -14.77
N GLN A 222 -5.90 15.84 -15.57
CA GLN A 222 -4.61 16.45 -15.89
C GLN A 222 -3.91 17.04 -14.67
N ILE A 223 -4.65 17.68 -13.75
CA ILE A 223 -4.11 18.19 -12.47
C ILE A 223 -3.57 17.03 -11.63
N ALA A 224 -4.35 15.96 -11.45
CA ALA A 224 -3.96 14.79 -10.68
C ALA A 224 -2.70 14.12 -11.28
N ASN A 225 -2.68 13.89 -12.60
CA ASN A 225 -1.54 13.32 -13.30
C ASN A 225 -0.28 14.20 -13.20
N ARG A 226 -0.42 15.53 -13.26
CA ARG A 226 0.69 16.47 -13.04
C ARG A 226 1.26 16.34 -11.62
N ASN A 227 0.41 16.27 -10.59
CA ASN A 227 0.86 16.14 -9.20
C ASN A 227 1.58 14.79 -8.98
N ARG A 228 0.98 13.69 -9.45
CA ARG A 228 1.56 12.35 -9.40
C ARG A 228 2.90 12.25 -10.12
N THR A 229 3.01 12.87 -11.30
CA THR A 229 4.25 12.93 -12.08
C THR A 229 5.32 13.78 -11.40
N LEU A 230 4.95 14.87 -10.72
CA LEU A 230 5.88 15.69 -9.97
C LEU A 230 6.47 14.92 -8.78
N ILE A 231 5.64 14.21 -8.01
CA ILE A 231 6.10 13.35 -6.91
C ILE A 231 7.05 12.28 -7.44
N ARG A 232 6.70 11.65 -8.57
CA ARG A 232 7.59 10.72 -9.27
C ARG A 232 8.93 11.35 -9.62
N ALA A 233 8.93 12.54 -10.22
CA ALA A 233 10.15 13.24 -10.61
C ALA A 233 11.04 13.57 -9.40
N ILE A 234 10.45 13.93 -8.26
CA ILE A 234 11.18 14.13 -7.00
C ILE A 234 11.86 12.83 -6.57
N ASN A 235 11.16 11.70 -6.57
CA ASN A 235 11.72 10.41 -6.15
C ASN A 235 12.82 9.92 -7.12
N VAL A 236 12.63 10.11 -8.44
CA VAL A 236 13.66 9.85 -9.45
C VAL A 236 14.89 10.73 -9.23
N ARG A 237 14.72 12.02 -8.93
CA ARG A 237 15.82 12.93 -8.60
C ARG A 237 16.58 12.48 -7.35
N ARG A 238 15.90 11.85 -6.38
CA ARG A 238 16.50 11.25 -5.17
C ARG A 238 17.12 9.87 -5.41
N GLY A 239 17.09 9.36 -6.64
CA GLY A 239 17.80 8.14 -7.04
C GLY A 239 16.93 6.90 -7.24
N MET A 240 15.60 6.99 -7.05
CA MET A 240 14.71 5.87 -7.31
C MET A 240 14.72 5.46 -8.80
N ARG A 241 14.83 4.17 -9.08
CA ARG A 241 14.86 3.58 -10.42
C ARG A 241 13.99 2.33 -10.45
N ARG A 242 13.80 1.77 -11.65
CA ARG A 242 13.03 0.52 -11.89
C ARG A 242 13.43 -0.65 -10.97
N LYS A 243 14.70 -0.73 -10.57
CA LYS A 243 15.18 -1.80 -9.67
C LYS A 243 14.55 -1.75 -8.27
N ASP A 244 14.08 -0.57 -7.85
CA ASP A 244 13.48 -0.34 -6.54
C ASP A 244 11.95 -0.57 -6.54
N GLU A 245 11.37 -0.86 -7.71
CA GLU A 245 9.93 -1.02 -7.93
C GLU A 245 9.57 -2.49 -8.10
N ARG A 246 9.78 -3.25 -7.02
CA ARG A 246 9.52 -4.68 -6.99
C ARG A 246 8.88 -5.04 -5.64
N PRO A 247 7.77 -5.81 -5.66
CA PRO A 247 7.25 -6.45 -4.46
C PRO A 247 8.29 -7.42 -3.86
N PRO A 248 8.13 -7.81 -2.57
CA PRO A 248 8.97 -8.83 -1.95
C PRO A 248 8.98 -10.14 -2.75
N GLU A 249 10.07 -10.91 -2.69
CA GLU A 249 10.24 -12.12 -3.52
C GLU A 249 9.22 -13.23 -3.20
N ASP A 250 8.77 -13.30 -1.96
CA ASP A 250 7.82 -14.28 -1.43
C ASP A 250 6.37 -13.76 -1.41
N HIS A 251 6.09 -12.61 -2.03
CA HIS A 251 4.77 -11.97 -1.98
C HIS A 251 3.66 -12.79 -2.64
N TRP A 252 4.04 -13.64 -3.60
CA TRP A 252 3.19 -14.65 -4.23
C TRP A 252 3.88 -16.01 -4.20
N LYS A 253 3.08 -17.08 -4.17
CA LYS A 253 3.62 -18.45 -4.29
C LYS A 253 4.28 -18.63 -5.66
N LYS A 254 5.43 -19.30 -5.66
CA LYS A 254 6.15 -19.73 -6.87
C LYS A 254 5.38 -20.78 -7.65
#